data_AF-A0A1I6N0T4-F1
#
_entry.id   AF-A0A1I6N0T4-F1
#
_cell.length_a   1.000
_cell.length_b   1.000
_cell.length_c   1.000
_cell.angle_alpha   90.00
_cell.angle_beta   90.00
_cell.angle_gamma   90.00
#
_symmetry.space_group_name_H-M   'P 1'
#
loop_
_entity.id
_entity.type
_entity.pdbx_description
1 polymer ?
#
loop_
_entity_poly.entity_id
_entity_poly.type
_entity_poly.pdbx_seq_one_letter_code
_entity_poly.pdbx_strand_id
1 'polypeptide(L)'
;MTQLDVVYRYGVPPTEAAMLAMSKARDVYGVRALVLSEAEKTVRVEYDATRLTEAVIHQLLRRSGLDIVEVVPMFRAPAPPPEPVAAS
;
A
#
# COMPACT_ATOMS: atom_id res chain seq x y z
N MET A 1 -16.35 4.74 13.75
CA MET A 1 -14.97 4.73 13.20
C MET A 1 -15.06 4.15 11.80
N THR A 2 -14.50 4.84 10.82
CA THR A 2 -14.56 4.44 9.41
C THR A 2 -13.21 3.88 9.05
N GLN A 3 -13.16 2.59 8.71
CA GLN A 3 -11.91 1.92 8.40
C GLN A 3 -11.66 1.94 6.89
N LEU A 4 -10.44 2.30 6.51
CA LEU A 4 -9.94 2.16 5.14
C LEU A 4 -8.75 1.23 5.12
N ASP A 5 -8.64 0.47 4.04
CA ASP A 5 -7.51 -0.38 3.71
C ASP A 5 -6.97 0.13 2.37
N VAL A 6 -5.68 0.45 2.31
CA VAL A 6 -5.01 0.97 1.10
C VAL A 6 -3.71 0.22 0.90
N VAL A 7 -3.47 -0.23 -0.33
CA VAL A 7 -2.23 -0.90 -0.71
C VAL A 7 -1.37 0.06 -1.51
N TYR A 8 -0.11 0.20 -1.12
CA TYR A 8 0.89 0.99 -1.84
C TYR A 8 1.95 0.07 -2.41
N ARG A 9 2.39 0.32 -3.64
CA ARG A 9 3.54 -0.36 -4.23
C ARG A 9 4.82 0.43 -3.97
N TYR A 10 5.91 -0.26 -3.69
CA TYR A 10 7.22 0.35 -3.55
C TYR A 10 8.21 -0.16 -4.61
N GLY A 11 9.17 0.69 -4.99
CA GLY A 11 10.10 0.43 -6.10
C GLY A 11 11.27 -0.46 -5.71
N VAL A 12 11.87 -0.15 -4.55
CA VAL A 12 13.07 -0.81 -4.02
C VAL A 12 12.72 -1.50 -2.70
N PRO A 13 13.27 -2.71 -2.43
CA PRO A 13 13.12 -3.35 -1.13
C PRO A 13 13.48 -2.41 0.03
N PRO A 14 12.70 -2.39 1.13
CA PRO A 14 12.98 -1.52 2.26
C PRO A 14 14.32 -1.88 2.89
N THR A 15 15.10 -0.86 3.29
CA THR A 15 16.30 -1.08 4.10
C THR A 15 15.92 -1.47 5.53
N GLU A 16 16.87 -1.98 6.33
CA GLU A 16 16.61 -2.26 7.75
C GLU A 16 16.17 -1.01 8.53
N ALA A 17 16.76 0.15 8.23
CA ALA A 17 16.35 1.42 8.81
C ALA A 17 14.91 1.77 8.45
N ALA A 18 14.48 1.49 7.22
CA ALA A 18 13.11 1.69 6.79
C ALA A 18 12.14 0.71 7.49
N MET A 19 12.53 -0.55 7.64
CA MET A 19 11.76 -1.54 8.40
C MET A 19 11.54 -1.09 9.85
N LEU A 20 12.58 -0.56 10.50
CA LEU A 20 12.50 -0.02 11.86
C LEU A 20 11.65 1.27 11.93
N ALA A 21 11.72 2.15 10.93
CA ALA A 21 10.88 3.35 10.90
C ALA A 21 9.39 3.00 10.68
N MET A 22 9.10 1.98 9.86
CA MET A 22 7.75 1.48 9.65
C MET A 22 7.16 0.80 10.89
N SER A 23 7.97 0.15 11.73
CA SER A 23 7.46 -0.40 12.99
C SER A 23 6.94 0.71 13.91
N LYS A 24 7.64 1.85 13.98
CA LYS A 24 7.20 3.05 14.70
C LYS A 24 5.99 3.73 14.06
N ALA A 25 5.85 3.64 12.73
CA ALA A 25 4.69 4.18 12.02
C ALA A 25 3.37 3.53 12.47
N ARG A 26 3.42 2.28 12.98
CA ARG A 26 2.25 1.61 13.57
C ARG A 26 1.77 2.25 14.87
N ASP A 27 2.62 3.00 15.56
CA ASP A 27 2.27 3.69 16.81
C ASP A 27 1.56 5.03 16.55
N VAL A 28 1.49 5.48 15.29
CA VAL A 28 0.75 6.68 14.92
C VAL A 28 -0.74 6.45 15.18
N TYR A 29 -1.30 7.29 16.04
CA TYR A 29 -2.71 7.19 16.40
C TYR A 29 -3.62 7.26 15.17
N GLY A 30 -4.39 6.19 14.94
CA GLY A 30 -5.25 6.02 13.78
C GLY A 30 -4.75 4.98 12.78
N VAL A 31 -3.46 4.61 12.80
CA VAL A 31 -2.95 3.43 12.09
C VAL A 31 -3.34 2.17 12.87
N ARG A 32 -3.90 1.18 12.19
CA ARG A 32 -4.39 -0.07 12.80
C ARG A 32 -3.52 -1.26 12.43
N ALA A 33 -3.10 -1.32 11.18
CA ALA A 33 -2.19 -2.36 10.69
C ALA A 33 -1.31 -1.84 9.56
N LEU A 34 -0.09 -2.36 9.48
CA LEU A 34 0.84 -2.14 8.37
C LEU A 34 1.47 -3.49 8.02
N VAL A 35 1.19 -4.01 6.83
CA VAL A 35 1.65 -5.35 6.41
C VAL A 35 2.47 -5.21 5.14
N LEU A 36 3.74 -5.59 5.19
CA LEU A 36 4.61 -5.64 4.02
C LEU A 36 4.50 -7.00 3.33
N SER A 37 4.45 -6.98 2.00
CA SER A 37 4.66 -8.12 1.14
C SER A 37 5.87 -7.83 0.26
N GLU A 38 6.97 -8.53 0.50
CA GLU A 38 8.18 -8.44 -0.34
C GLU A 38 7.95 -9.07 -1.71
N ALA A 39 7.23 -10.20 -1.76
CA ALA A 39 6.91 -10.88 -3.00
C ALA A 39 6.13 -9.98 -3.97
N GLU A 40 5.15 -9.24 -3.45
CA GLU A 40 4.30 -8.35 -4.25
C GLU A 40 4.86 -6.91 -4.35
N LYS A 41 5.96 -6.62 -3.65
CA LYS A 41 6.50 -5.26 -3.46
C LYS A 41 5.44 -4.25 -3.01
N THR A 42 4.61 -4.65 -2.06
CA THR A 42 3.52 -3.81 -1.54
C THR A 42 3.57 -3.65 -0.02
N VAL A 43 3.04 -2.53 0.45
CA VAL A 43 2.67 -2.34 1.85
C VAL A 43 1.18 -2.05 1.91
N ARG A 44 0.47 -2.83 2.72
CA ARG A 44 -0.95 -2.64 3.02
C ARG A 44 -1.07 -1.87 4.33
N VAL A 45 -1.86 -0.79 4.33
CA VAL A 45 -2.09 0.04 5.50
C VAL A 45 -3.57 0.13 5.79
N GLU A 46 -3.94 -0.28 7.00
CA GLU A 46 -5.28 -0.12 7.55
C GLU A 46 -5.29 1.07 8.52
N TYR A 47 -6.24 1.99 8.34
CA TYR A 47 -6.35 3.18 9.19
C TYR A 47 -7.80 3.65 9.42
N ASP A 48 -7.99 4.42 10.50
CA ASP A 48 -9.25 5.11 10.80
C ASP A 48 -9.33 6.43 10.02
N ALA A 49 -10.20 6.46 9.01
CA ALA A 49 -10.42 7.59 8.13
C ALA A 49 -11.08 8.80 8.81
N THR A 50 -11.56 8.64 10.05
CA THR A 50 -11.98 9.80 10.87
C THR A 50 -10.79 10.56 11.46
N ARG A 51 -9.57 10.00 11.37
CA ARG A 51 -8.34 10.53 11.98
C ARG A 51 -7.24 10.81 10.97
N LEU A 52 -7.08 9.92 10.01
CA LEU A 52 -6.01 9.97 9.02
C LEU A 52 -6.60 10.01 7.61
N THR A 53 -5.87 10.64 6.70
CA THR A 53 -6.19 10.66 5.27
C THR A 53 -5.16 9.84 4.50
N GLU A 54 -5.50 9.43 3.29
CA GLU A 54 -4.57 8.72 2.40
C GLU A 54 -3.28 9.51 2.18
N ALA A 55 -3.36 10.84 2.03
CA ALA A 55 -2.20 11.72 1.87
C ALA A 55 -1.26 11.68 3.10
N VAL A 56 -1.82 11.62 4.32
CA VAL A 56 -1.03 11.51 5.56
C VAL A 56 -0.34 10.15 5.63
N ILE A 57 -1.04 9.06 5.29
CA ILE A 57 -0.46 7.72 5.23
C ILE A 57 0.67 7.66 4.19
N HIS A 58 0.44 8.21 3.00
CA HIS A 58 1.46 8.26 1.96
C HIS A 58 2.72 9.00 2.42
N GLN A 59 2.58 10.16 3.09
CA GLN A 59 3.71 10.88 3.66
C GLN A 59 4.41 10.13 4.80
N LEU A 60 3.66 9.43 5.64
CA LEU A 60 4.21 8.60 6.72
C LEU A 60 5.12 7.50 6.17
N LEU A 61 4.68 6.80 5.13
CA LEU A 61 5.46 5.76 4.46
C LEU A 61 6.71 6.31 3.77
N ARG A 62 6.62 7.47 3.11
CA ARG A 62 7.81 8.10 2.50
C ARG A 62 8.82 8.55 3.55
N ARG A 63 8.36 9.10 4.68
CA ARG A 63 9.22 9.48 5.81
C ARG A 63 9.85 8.27 6.50
N SER A 64 9.23 7.10 6.44
CA SER A 64 9.87 5.86 6.88
C SER A 64 10.89 5.32 5.89
N GLY A 65 11.20 6.03 4.80
CA GLY A 65 12.19 5.61 3.81
C GLY A 65 11.65 4.63 2.77
N LEU A 66 10.33 4.48 2.66
CA LEU A 66 9.71 3.66 1.63
C LEU A 66 9.58 4.45 0.32
N ASP A 67 10.12 3.91 -0.77
CA ASP A 67 10.00 4.51 -2.10
C ASP A 67 8.66 4.14 -2.73
N ILE A 68 7.61 4.89 -2.40
CA ILE A 68 6.25 4.65 -2.92
C ILE A 68 6.16 5.05 -4.40
N VAL A 69 5.73 4.09 -5.22
CA VAL A 69 5.56 4.24 -6.66
C VAL A 69 4.12 4.58 -7.02
N GLU A 70 3.15 3.86 -6.43
CA GLU A 70 1.73 4.09 -6.69
C GLU A 70 0.82 3.44 -5.64
N VAL A 71 -0.46 3.79 -5.68
CA VAL A 71 -1.53 3.13 -4.94
C VAL A 71 -2.10 2.01 -5.80
N VAL A 72 -2.17 0.80 -5.25
CA VAL A 72 -2.69 -0.38 -5.94
C VAL A 72 -4.20 -0.49 -5.67
N PRO A 73 -5.04 -0.51 -6.71
CA PRO A 73 -6.45 -0.81 -6.56
C PRO A 73 -6.64 -2.23 -6.00
N MET A 74 -7.42 -2.37 -4.93
CA MET A 74 -7.73 -3.69 -4.36
C MET A 74 -8.64 -4.52 -5.27
N PHE A 75 -9.39 -3.86 -6.15
CA PHE A 75 -10.20 -4.50 -7.15
C PHE A 75 -9.47 -4.48 -8.49
N ARG A 76 -9.10 -5.67 -8.98
CA ARG A 76 -8.63 -5.86 -10.35
C ARG A 76 -9.85 -5.84 -11.28
N ALA A 77 -9.84 -4.98 -12.29
CA ALA A 77 -10.84 -5.07 -13.36
C ALA A 77 -10.71 -6.44 -14.06
N PRO A 78 -11.83 -7.12 -14.40
CA PRO A 78 -11.77 -8.37 -15.13
C PRO A 78 -10.97 -8.19 -16.42
N ALA A 79 -10.10 -9.15 -16.74
CA ALA A 79 -9.34 -9.12 -17.98
C ALA A 79 -10.33 -9.05 -19.17
N PRO A 80 -10.05 -8.25 -20.20
CA PRO A 80 -10.88 -8.22 -21.39
C PRO A 80 -10.99 -9.65 -21.96
N PRO A 81 -12.18 -10.08 -22.40
CA PRO A 81 -12.35 -11.41 -22.97
C PRO A 81 -11.39 -11.59 -24.16
N PRO A 82 -10.80 -12.78 -24.35
CA PRO A 82 -9.88 -13.03 -25.45
C PRO A 82 -10.59 -12.73 -26.77
N GLU A 83 -9.95 -11.92 -27.62
CA GLU A 83 -10.46 -11.63 -28.96
C GLU A 83 -10.64 -12.95 -29.72
N PRO A 84 -11.77 -13.14 -30.43
CA PRO A 84 -11.97 -14.35 -31.21
C PRO A 84 -10.88 -14.43 -32.27
N VAL A 85 -10.02 -15.43 -32.14
CA VAL A 85 -9.04 -15.79 -33.15
C VAL A 85 -9.83 -16.07 -34.43
N ALA A 86 -9.72 -15.17 -35.42
CA ALA A 86 -10.37 -15.36 -36.70
C ALA A 86 -9.78 -16.62 -37.34
N ALA A 87 -10.57 -17.69 -37.38
CA ALA A 87 -10.24 -18.89 -38.12
C ALA A 87 -10.13 -18.50 -39.61
N SER A 88 -8.94 -18.70 -40.18
CA SER A 88 -8.65 -18.54 -41.61
C SER A 88 -9.00 -19.80 -42.37
#